data_AF-A0A2E7UQR6-F1
#
_entry.id   AF-A0A2E7UQR6-F1
#
_cell.length_a   1.000
_cell.length_b   1.000
_cell.length_c   1.000
_cell.angle_alpha   90.00
_cell.angle_beta   90.00
_cell.angle_gamma   90.00
#
_symmetry.space_group_name_H-M   'P 1'
#
loop_
_entity.id
_entity.type
_entity.pdbx_description
1 polymer ?
#
loop_
_entity_poly.entity_id
_entity_poly.type
_entity_poly.pdbx_seq_one_letter_code
_entity_poly.pdbx_strand_id
1 'polypeptide(L)'
;MVSDSPPAPVPWLVDQTLVRDLRRGKAEQAFLAGEFHRGLVESDELLYENPEDPGGLWVFARSALALGDACTAQTALEQLLDLAEHDIGVPMGHIQTEMAFAHFLQADFEAARAAASAALTLDRALAAAWVCLGMVEERLGRAEAMSEAFERAEDLRPGSTPKRMPSPAHEKWQRLLQAASQYLSKDEAELVSGLTITWEEWPRPAMLTSVLPPISPFIELLITGDDAERSDPVDMLDAALQKVVPSPTGMTIFTANLMRGQPSTADLVDRLARAIRSELAAWLGVTVEDLTPSPS
;
A
#
# COMPACT_ATOMS: atom_id res chain seq x y z
N MET A 1 -23.50 33.29 -61.21
CA MET A 1 -23.54 33.17 -59.74
C MET A 1 -22.36 32.31 -59.35
N VAL A 2 -21.28 32.93 -58.87
CA VAL A 2 -20.10 32.20 -58.39
C VAL A 2 -20.47 31.65 -57.02
N SER A 3 -20.44 30.32 -56.89
CA SER A 3 -20.70 29.61 -55.64
C SER A 3 -19.52 29.85 -54.70
N ASP A 4 -19.66 30.83 -53.82
CA ASP A 4 -18.71 31.12 -52.74
C ASP A 4 -18.97 30.13 -51.60
N SER A 5 -18.50 28.89 -51.77
CA SER A 5 -18.52 27.92 -50.68
C SER A 5 -17.50 28.36 -49.61
N PRO A 6 -17.88 28.43 -48.33
CA PRO A 6 -16.93 28.80 -47.28
C PRO A 6 -15.77 27.79 -47.25
N PRO A 7 -14.53 28.27 -47.01
CA PRO A 7 -13.38 27.38 -46.91
C PRO A 7 -13.63 26.33 -45.83
N ALA A 8 -13.29 25.07 -46.13
CA ALA A 8 -13.39 23.99 -45.16
C ALA A 8 -12.62 24.38 -43.88
N PRO A 9 -13.19 24.13 -42.68
CA PRO A 9 -12.53 24.48 -41.44
C PRO A 9 -11.17 23.78 -41.38
N VAL A 10 -10.11 24.58 -41.22
CA VAL A 10 -8.76 24.05 -40.99
C VAL A 10 -8.80 23.37 -39.62
N PRO A 11 -8.48 22.06 -39.52
CA PRO A 11 -8.43 21.41 -38.22
C PRO A 11 -7.41 22.14 -37.35
N TRP A 12 -7.79 22.43 -36.11
CA TRP A 12 -6.89 23.02 -35.13
C TRP A 12 -5.67 22.10 -35.00
N LEU A 13 -4.53 22.54 -35.52
CA LEU A 13 -3.29 21.77 -35.48
C LEU A 13 -2.69 21.92 -34.07
N VAL A 14 -3.19 21.10 -33.15
CA VAL A 14 -2.62 21.03 -31.80
C VAL A 14 -1.40 20.11 -31.87
N ASP A 15 -0.25 20.62 -31.42
CA ASP A 15 0.98 19.83 -31.29
C ASP A 15 0.77 18.73 -30.24
N GLN A 16 0.65 17.49 -30.71
CA GLN A 16 0.39 16.34 -29.86
C GLN A 16 1.56 16.05 -28.91
N THR A 17 2.78 16.41 -29.28
CA THR A 17 3.96 16.28 -28.41
C THR A 17 3.83 17.23 -27.23
N LEU A 18 3.48 18.50 -27.50
CA LEU A 18 3.25 19.49 -26.45
C LEU A 18 2.12 19.08 -25.50
N VAL A 19 1.02 18.54 -26.04
CA VAL A 19 -0.11 18.04 -25.21
C VAL A 19 0.35 16.91 -24.30
N ARG A 20 1.12 15.94 -24.82
CA ARG A 20 1.66 14.83 -24.04
C ARG A 20 2.59 15.31 -22.94
N ASP A 21 3.52 16.22 -23.24
CA ASP A 21 4.45 16.75 -22.25
C ASP A 21 3.72 17.55 -21.15
N LEU A 22 2.67 18.31 -21.50
CA LEU A 22 1.82 18.99 -20.52
C LEU A 22 1.06 18.02 -19.62
N ARG A 23 0.52 16.93 -20.19
CA ARG A 23 -0.16 15.88 -19.40
C ARG A 23 0.80 15.16 -18.46
N ARG A 24 1.99 14.78 -18.95
CA ARG A 24 3.06 14.19 -18.14
C ARG A 24 3.45 15.12 -16.99
N GLY A 25 3.64 16.41 -17.28
CA GLY A 25 3.95 17.41 -16.27
C GLY A 25 2.86 17.57 -15.22
N LYS A 26 1.58 17.48 -15.61
CA LYS A 26 0.44 17.53 -14.70
C LYS A 26 0.37 16.31 -13.79
N ALA A 27 0.61 15.12 -14.33
CA ALA A 27 0.67 13.88 -13.55
C ALA A 27 1.83 13.93 -12.53
N GLU A 28 3.03 14.33 -12.96
CA GLU A 28 4.19 14.46 -12.06
C GLU A 28 3.93 15.50 -10.97
N GLN A 29 3.33 16.65 -11.30
CA GLN A 29 2.98 17.67 -10.30
C GLN A 29 1.98 17.15 -9.27
N ALA A 30 0.96 16.41 -9.70
CA ALA A 30 -0.01 15.80 -8.80
C ALA A 30 0.67 14.80 -7.85
N PHE A 31 1.56 13.96 -8.38
CA PHE A 31 2.34 13.03 -7.56
C PHE A 31 3.24 13.76 -6.54
N LEU A 32 4.00 14.78 -6.97
CA LEU A 32 4.87 15.56 -6.10
C LEU A 32 4.10 16.35 -5.04
N ALA A 33 2.84 16.72 -5.32
CA ALA A 33 1.93 17.35 -4.37
C ALA A 33 1.32 16.35 -3.36
N GLY A 34 1.58 15.05 -3.50
CA GLY A 34 0.97 14.00 -2.69
C GLY A 34 -0.47 13.66 -3.09
N GLU A 35 -0.97 14.20 -4.20
CA GLU A 35 -2.31 13.93 -4.73
C GLU A 35 -2.28 12.61 -5.53
N PHE A 36 -1.93 11.50 -4.88
CA PHE A 36 -1.60 10.22 -5.56
C PHE A 36 -2.73 9.67 -6.43
N HIS A 37 -4.00 9.78 -5.98
CA HIS A 37 -5.15 9.40 -6.81
C HIS A 37 -5.21 10.21 -8.12
N ARG A 38 -4.92 11.52 -8.04
CA ARG A 38 -4.88 12.38 -9.21
C ARG A 38 -3.66 12.07 -10.08
N GLY A 39 -2.50 11.86 -9.48
CA GLY A 39 -1.30 11.40 -10.18
C GLY A 39 -1.60 10.15 -11.01
N LEU A 40 -2.24 9.16 -10.39
CA LEU A 40 -2.66 7.91 -11.03
C LEU A 40 -3.59 8.17 -12.23
N VAL A 41 -4.69 8.91 -12.03
CA VAL A 41 -5.67 9.20 -13.10
C VAL A 41 -5.04 9.97 -14.27
N GLU A 42 -4.26 11.01 -13.99
CA GLU A 42 -3.64 11.83 -15.05
C GLU A 42 -2.59 11.02 -15.83
N SER A 43 -1.86 10.11 -15.17
CA SER A 43 -0.95 9.19 -15.84
C SER A 43 -1.68 8.10 -16.63
N ASP A 44 -2.81 7.57 -16.14
CA ASP A 44 -3.62 6.57 -16.84
C ASP A 44 -4.19 7.13 -18.15
N GLU A 45 -4.73 8.36 -18.11
CA GLU A 45 -5.21 9.06 -19.30
C GLU A 45 -4.09 9.33 -20.33
N LEU A 46 -2.86 9.57 -19.86
CA LEU A 46 -1.70 9.69 -20.76
C LEU A 46 -1.37 8.33 -21.40
N LEU A 47 -1.39 7.25 -20.61
CA LEU A 47 -1.10 5.90 -21.07
C LEU A 47 -2.18 5.33 -21.99
N TYR A 48 -3.44 5.76 -21.84
CA TYR A 48 -4.50 5.42 -22.79
C TYR A 48 -4.18 5.89 -24.22
N GLU A 49 -3.60 7.09 -24.36
CA GLU A 49 -3.20 7.65 -25.66
C GLU A 49 -1.80 7.20 -26.10
N ASN A 50 -0.91 6.92 -25.15
CA ASN A 50 0.47 6.48 -25.40
C ASN A 50 0.91 5.43 -24.35
N PRO A 51 0.60 4.13 -24.56
CA PRO A 51 0.82 3.08 -23.56
C PRO A 51 2.27 2.89 -23.14
N GLU A 52 3.22 3.26 -23.99
CA GLU A 52 4.66 3.09 -23.76
C GLU A 52 5.33 4.40 -23.31
N ASP A 53 4.58 5.42 -22.85
CA ASP A 53 5.17 6.66 -22.35
C ASP A 53 5.97 6.39 -21.05
N PRO A 54 7.32 6.50 -21.04
CA PRO A 54 8.08 6.12 -19.85
C PRO A 54 7.80 7.02 -18.66
N GLY A 55 7.57 8.32 -18.90
CA GLY A 55 7.21 9.24 -17.83
C GLY A 55 5.82 8.96 -17.27
N GLY A 56 4.86 8.62 -18.14
CA GLY A 56 3.53 8.16 -17.75
C GLY A 56 3.58 6.91 -16.88
N LEU A 57 4.27 5.85 -17.35
CA LEU A 57 4.43 4.60 -16.60
C LEU A 57 5.12 4.83 -15.25
N TRP A 58 6.12 5.72 -15.20
CA TRP A 58 6.85 6.04 -13.98
C TRP A 58 5.98 6.71 -12.92
N VAL A 59 5.21 7.72 -13.31
CA VAL A 59 4.27 8.39 -12.40
C VAL A 59 3.13 7.45 -11.99
N PHE A 60 2.62 6.65 -12.93
CA PHE A 60 1.56 5.68 -12.68
C PHE A 60 2.00 4.64 -11.63
N ALA A 61 3.17 4.01 -11.83
CA ALA A 61 3.73 3.03 -10.89
C ALA A 61 3.89 3.60 -9.47
N ARG A 62 4.49 4.79 -9.34
CA ARG A 62 4.75 5.40 -8.02
C ARG A 62 3.47 5.87 -7.34
N SER A 63 2.50 6.37 -8.11
CA SER A 63 1.18 6.73 -7.60
C SER A 63 0.45 5.48 -7.09
N ALA A 64 0.49 4.38 -7.86
CA ALA A 64 -0.08 3.10 -7.44
C ALA A 64 0.58 2.55 -6.17
N LEU A 65 1.92 2.59 -6.05
CA LEU A 65 2.63 2.20 -4.81
C LEU A 65 2.23 3.06 -3.61
N ALA A 66 2.12 4.37 -3.79
CA ALA A 66 1.70 5.29 -2.72
C ALA A 66 0.25 5.02 -2.25
N LEU A 67 -0.59 4.47 -3.13
CA LEU A 67 -1.96 4.03 -2.83
C LEU A 67 -2.03 2.57 -2.33
N GLY A 68 -0.90 1.87 -2.27
CA GLY A 68 -0.84 0.46 -1.85
C GLY A 68 -1.22 -0.55 -2.94
N ASP A 69 -1.49 -0.11 -4.18
CA ASP A 69 -1.80 -0.98 -5.31
C ASP A 69 -0.51 -1.51 -5.95
N ALA A 70 0.12 -2.44 -5.25
CA ALA A 70 1.41 -2.99 -5.61
C ALA A 70 1.38 -3.84 -6.89
N CYS A 71 0.27 -4.51 -7.20
CA CYS A 71 0.14 -5.33 -8.41
C CYS A 71 0.07 -4.44 -9.67
N THR A 72 -0.72 -3.37 -9.62
CA THR A 72 -0.79 -2.38 -10.69
C THR A 72 0.55 -1.68 -10.88
N ALA A 73 1.22 -1.31 -9.78
CA ALA A 73 2.54 -0.73 -9.84
C ALA A 73 3.58 -1.66 -10.47
N GLN A 74 3.63 -2.93 -10.05
CA GLN A 74 4.54 -3.92 -10.60
C GLN A 74 4.36 -4.04 -12.13
N THR A 75 3.13 -4.11 -12.60
CA THR A 75 2.83 -4.22 -14.04
C THR A 75 3.42 -3.04 -14.84
N ALA A 76 3.29 -1.81 -14.33
CA ALA A 76 3.86 -0.63 -14.99
C ALA A 76 5.39 -0.59 -14.91
N LEU A 77 5.98 -1.06 -13.80
CA LEU A 77 7.43 -1.16 -13.64
C LEU A 77 8.03 -2.22 -14.57
N GLU A 78 7.35 -3.35 -14.78
CA GLU A 78 7.76 -4.38 -15.74
C GLU A 78 7.78 -3.82 -17.16
N GLN A 79 6.75 -3.05 -17.56
CA GLN A 79 6.74 -2.37 -18.86
C GLN A 79 7.90 -1.36 -18.99
N LEU A 80 8.24 -0.63 -17.93
CA LEU A 80 9.42 0.24 -17.94
C LEU A 80 10.73 -0.53 -18.12
N LEU A 81 10.86 -1.70 -17.49
CA LEU A 81 12.03 -2.56 -17.65
C LEU A 81 12.15 -3.06 -19.09
N ASP A 82 11.04 -3.43 -19.72
CA ASP A 82 11.00 -3.87 -21.12
C ASP A 82 11.40 -2.74 -22.09
N LEU A 83 11.02 -1.49 -21.78
CA LEU A 83 11.40 -0.32 -22.58
C LEU A 83 12.85 0.12 -22.38
N ALA A 84 13.47 -0.23 -21.24
CA ALA A 84 14.79 0.26 -20.83
C ALA A 84 15.97 -0.26 -21.68
N GLU A 85 15.72 -1.09 -22.69
CA GLU A 85 16.67 -1.30 -23.80
C GLU A 85 17.03 0.03 -24.50
N HIS A 86 16.17 1.06 -24.35
CA HIS A 86 16.36 2.42 -24.85
C HIS A 86 16.61 3.41 -23.70
N ASP A 87 17.21 4.56 -23.99
CA ASP A 87 17.31 5.66 -23.01
C ASP A 87 15.94 6.28 -22.79
N ILE A 88 15.25 5.80 -21.75
CA ILE A 88 13.89 6.22 -21.37
C ILE A 88 13.88 7.33 -20.30
N GLY A 89 15.04 7.88 -19.94
CA GLY A 89 15.16 8.98 -18.97
C GLY A 89 14.86 8.62 -17.50
N VAL A 90 14.50 7.37 -17.21
CA VAL A 90 14.32 6.83 -15.85
C VAL A 90 15.47 5.86 -15.55
N PRO A 91 16.34 6.12 -14.57
CA PRO A 91 17.48 5.25 -14.34
C PRO A 91 17.04 3.89 -13.77
N MET A 92 17.60 2.82 -14.33
CA MET A 92 17.29 1.42 -13.99
C MET A 92 17.32 1.12 -12.48
N GLY A 93 18.27 1.72 -11.74
CA GLY A 93 18.37 1.54 -10.28
C GLY A 93 17.13 2.03 -9.53
N HIS A 94 16.48 3.10 -10.01
CA HIS A 94 15.23 3.60 -9.43
C HIS A 94 14.05 2.67 -9.73
N ILE A 95 13.96 2.14 -10.96
CA ILE A 95 12.92 1.17 -11.34
C ILE A 95 13.02 -0.07 -10.46
N GLN A 96 14.23 -0.62 -10.29
CA GLN A 96 14.50 -1.77 -9.42
C GLN A 96 14.19 -1.48 -7.94
N THR A 97 14.39 -0.23 -7.48
CA THR A 97 14.03 0.18 -6.11
C THR A 97 12.52 0.15 -5.90
N GLU A 98 11.75 0.74 -6.82
CA GLU A 98 10.29 0.73 -6.74
C GLU A 98 9.74 -0.71 -6.90
N MET A 99 10.37 -1.54 -7.74
CA MET A 99 10.03 -2.95 -7.89
C MET A 99 10.25 -3.73 -6.59
N ALA A 100 11.35 -3.45 -5.88
CA ALA A 100 11.60 -4.04 -4.56
C ALA A 100 10.48 -3.69 -3.58
N PHE A 101 9.99 -2.44 -3.61
CA PHE A 101 8.89 -2.02 -2.76
C PHE A 101 7.55 -2.66 -3.18
N ALA A 102 7.29 -2.79 -4.48
CA ALA A 102 6.11 -3.49 -5.01
C ALA A 102 6.06 -4.96 -4.54
N HIS A 103 7.16 -5.70 -4.68
CA HIS A 103 7.26 -7.07 -4.19
C HIS A 103 7.13 -7.16 -2.67
N PHE A 104 7.72 -6.21 -1.93
CA PHE A 104 7.58 -6.15 -0.49
C PHE A 104 6.11 -6.02 -0.09
N LEU A 105 5.36 -5.10 -0.69
CA LEU A 105 3.93 -4.89 -0.41
C LEU A 105 3.07 -6.12 -0.74
N GLN A 106 3.50 -6.96 -1.68
CA GLN A 106 2.87 -8.23 -2.01
C GLN A 106 3.32 -9.40 -1.13
N ALA A 107 4.13 -9.12 -0.10
CA ALA A 107 4.75 -10.11 0.79
C ALA A 107 5.68 -11.12 0.08
N ASP A 108 6.13 -10.82 -1.14
CA ASP A 108 7.19 -11.58 -1.83
C ASP A 108 8.56 -11.04 -1.40
N PHE A 109 8.99 -11.44 -0.22
CA PHE A 109 10.22 -10.93 0.40
C PHE A 109 11.49 -11.35 -0.35
N GLU A 110 11.50 -12.49 -1.04
CA GLU A 110 12.69 -12.91 -1.80
C GLU A 110 12.81 -12.14 -3.11
N ALA A 111 11.72 -11.92 -3.86
CA ALA A 111 11.74 -11.06 -5.05
C ALA A 111 12.07 -9.60 -4.67
N ALA A 112 11.52 -9.10 -3.55
CA ALA A 112 11.84 -7.79 -3.03
C ALA A 112 13.34 -7.63 -2.71
N ARG A 113 13.94 -8.66 -2.10
CA ARG A 113 15.37 -8.70 -1.81
C ARG A 113 16.22 -8.65 -3.08
N ALA A 114 15.83 -9.44 -4.08
CA ALA A 114 16.54 -9.54 -5.35
C ALA A 114 16.53 -8.20 -6.09
N ALA A 115 15.35 -7.56 -6.19
CA ALA A 115 15.19 -6.24 -6.82
C ALA A 115 15.98 -5.15 -6.08
N ALA A 116 15.94 -5.11 -4.74
CA ALA A 116 16.73 -4.16 -3.96
C ALA A 116 18.25 -4.36 -4.18
N SER A 117 18.70 -5.62 -4.24
CA SER A 117 20.09 -5.96 -4.52
C SER A 117 20.52 -5.57 -5.93
N ALA A 118 19.63 -5.73 -6.92
CA ALA A 118 19.85 -5.30 -8.29
C ALA A 118 19.99 -3.77 -8.37
N ALA A 119 19.11 -3.02 -7.69
CA ALA A 119 19.21 -1.57 -7.59
C ALA A 119 20.56 -1.13 -7.01
N LEU A 120 21.00 -1.75 -5.91
CA LEU A 120 22.28 -1.44 -5.25
C LEU A 120 23.52 -1.88 -6.05
N THR A 121 23.37 -2.83 -6.96
CA THR A 121 24.45 -3.21 -7.89
C THR A 121 24.65 -2.13 -8.95
N LEU A 122 23.56 -1.48 -9.37
CA LEU A 122 23.58 -0.38 -10.34
C LEU A 122 24.04 0.93 -9.71
N ASP A 123 23.53 1.27 -8.52
CA ASP A 123 23.92 2.45 -7.77
C ASP A 123 23.82 2.21 -6.25
N ARG A 124 24.98 2.22 -5.59
CA ARG A 124 25.09 2.04 -4.13
C ARG A 124 24.68 3.27 -3.32
N ALA A 125 24.51 4.43 -3.96
CA ALA A 125 24.09 5.67 -3.32
C ALA A 125 22.56 5.80 -3.22
N LEU A 126 21.80 4.80 -3.68
CA LEU A 126 20.35 4.77 -3.58
C LEU A 126 19.91 4.43 -2.14
N ALA A 127 19.74 5.47 -1.31
CA ALA A 127 19.24 5.33 0.05
C ALA A 127 17.91 4.55 0.12
N ALA A 128 16.99 4.78 -0.82
CA ALA A 128 15.71 4.07 -0.86
C ALA A 128 15.86 2.56 -1.09
N ALA A 129 16.82 2.12 -1.90
CA ALA A 129 17.10 0.69 -2.10
C ALA A 129 17.64 0.03 -0.83
N TRP A 130 18.47 0.74 -0.07
CA TRP A 130 18.93 0.31 1.26
C TRP A 130 17.78 0.22 2.26
N VAL A 131 16.82 1.17 2.24
CA VAL A 131 15.60 1.09 3.07
C VAL A 131 14.77 -0.14 2.70
N CYS A 132 14.52 -0.39 1.41
CA CYS A 132 13.81 -1.58 0.94
C CYS A 132 14.49 -2.87 1.40
N LEU A 133 15.82 -2.96 1.24
CA LEU A 133 16.59 -4.10 1.71
C LEU A 133 16.45 -4.29 3.24
N GLY A 134 16.56 -3.22 4.02
CA GLY A 134 16.39 -3.28 5.47
C GLY A 134 15.00 -3.77 5.89
N MET A 135 13.93 -3.28 5.25
CA MET A 135 12.57 -3.75 5.51
C MET A 135 12.40 -5.24 5.16
N VAL A 136 13.01 -5.70 4.07
CA VAL A 136 12.96 -7.11 3.66
C VAL A 136 13.73 -8.00 4.64
N GLU A 137 14.96 -7.63 5.01
CA GLU A 137 15.76 -8.41 5.96
C GLU A 137 15.12 -8.43 7.36
N GLU A 138 14.38 -7.37 7.74
CA GLU A 138 13.51 -7.34 8.93
C GLU A 138 12.42 -8.41 8.86
N ARG A 139 11.72 -8.51 7.72
CA ARG A 139 10.67 -9.54 7.51
C ARG A 139 11.23 -10.96 7.47
N LEU A 140 12.47 -11.12 7.01
CA LEU A 140 13.18 -12.41 6.98
C LEU A 140 13.86 -12.75 8.32
N GLY A 141 13.76 -11.88 9.34
CA GLY A 141 14.34 -12.12 10.67
C GLY A 141 15.86 -12.02 10.73
N ARG A 142 16.50 -11.39 9.74
CA ARG A 142 17.96 -11.26 9.64
C ARG A 142 18.41 -9.92 10.23
N ALA A 143 18.42 -9.85 11.55
CA ALA A 143 18.65 -8.61 12.30
C ALA A 143 19.96 -7.88 11.98
N GLU A 144 21.06 -8.61 11.74
CA GLU A 144 22.36 -8.01 11.40
C GLU A 144 22.32 -7.33 10.02
N ALA A 145 21.83 -8.04 9.00
CA ALA A 145 21.71 -7.51 7.63
C ALA A 145 20.72 -6.34 7.56
N MET A 146 19.61 -6.42 8.30
CA MET A 146 18.67 -5.32 8.47
C MET A 146 19.37 -4.07 9.05
N SER A 147 20.15 -4.24 10.13
CA SER A 147 20.81 -3.12 10.80
C SER A 147 21.83 -2.47 9.88
N GLU A 148 22.66 -3.25 9.19
CA GLU A 148 23.60 -2.73 8.19
C GLU A 148 22.87 -1.94 7.09
N ALA A 149 21.79 -2.50 6.52
CA ALA A 149 21.06 -1.84 5.45
C ALA A 149 20.46 -0.50 5.89
N PHE A 150 19.87 -0.45 7.09
CA PHE A 150 19.35 0.81 7.63
C PHE A 150 20.46 1.81 7.98
N GLU A 151 21.59 1.38 8.54
CA GLU A 151 22.74 2.26 8.78
C GLU A 151 23.23 2.90 7.47
N ARG A 152 23.34 2.12 6.38
CA ARG A 152 23.70 2.66 5.05
C ARG A 152 22.68 3.65 4.51
N ALA A 153 21.39 3.35 4.64
CA ALA A 153 20.34 4.27 4.22
C ALA A 153 20.40 5.61 4.99
N GLU A 154 20.61 5.55 6.31
CA GLU A 154 20.69 6.72 7.18
C GLU A 154 21.94 7.56 6.89
N ASP A 155 23.09 6.92 6.63
CA ASP A 155 24.33 7.61 6.24
C ASP A 155 24.18 8.38 4.91
N LEU A 156 23.47 7.79 3.94
CA LEU A 156 23.22 8.42 2.63
C LEU A 156 22.16 9.51 2.71
N ARG A 157 21.10 9.29 3.49
CA ARG A 157 20.00 10.23 3.69
C ARG A 157 19.50 10.14 5.13
N PRO A 158 19.93 11.05 6.02
CA PRO A 158 19.45 11.10 7.39
C PRO A 158 17.92 11.24 7.46
N GLY A 159 17.29 10.47 8.33
CA GLY A 159 15.84 10.41 8.50
C GLY A 159 15.11 9.56 7.45
N SER A 160 15.83 8.80 6.62
CA SER A 160 15.21 7.92 5.63
C SER A 160 14.72 6.59 6.20
N THR A 161 15.26 6.18 7.35
CA THR A 161 14.91 4.90 7.96
C THR A 161 13.80 5.01 9.01
N PRO A 162 12.90 4.01 9.08
CA PRO A 162 11.94 3.95 10.16
C PRO A 162 12.67 3.69 11.47
N LYS A 163 12.57 4.64 12.39
CA LYS A 163 13.14 4.47 13.73
C LYS A 163 12.37 3.38 14.50
N ARG A 164 13.09 2.37 14.98
CA ARG A 164 12.53 1.28 15.79
C ARG A 164 12.56 1.66 17.27
N MET A 165 11.44 1.46 17.96
CA MET A 165 11.37 1.55 19.42
C MET A 165 11.11 0.16 19.99
N PRO A 166 11.65 -0.15 21.18
CA PRO A 166 11.29 -1.38 21.86
C PRO A 166 9.78 -1.41 22.12
N SER A 167 9.18 -2.56 21.88
CA SER A 167 7.77 -2.78 22.20
C SER A 167 7.55 -2.56 23.70
N PRO A 168 6.53 -1.79 24.11
CA PRO A 168 6.22 -1.62 25.51
C PRO A 168 5.76 -2.93 26.16
N ALA A 169 5.79 -2.97 27.51
CA ALA A 169 5.28 -4.10 28.27
C ALA A 169 3.80 -4.38 27.97
N HIS A 170 3.39 -5.64 28.11
CA HIS A 170 2.04 -6.11 27.77
C HIS A 170 0.93 -5.32 28.50
N GLU A 171 1.13 -4.95 29.77
CA GLU A 171 0.16 -4.17 30.54
C GLU A 171 -0.04 -2.77 29.95
N LYS A 172 1.00 -2.20 29.34
CA LYS A 172 0.87 -0.91 28.65
C LYS A 172 0.09 -1.08 27.35
N TRP A 173 0.29 -2.15 26.59
CA TRP A 173 -0.51 -2.47 25.41
C TRP A 173 -2.00 -2.64 25.73
N GLN A 174 -2.33 -3.34 26.82
CA GLN A 174 -3.70 -3.47 27.29
C GLN A 174 -4.35 -2.12 27.62
N ARG A 175 -3.62 -1.21 28.29
CA ARG A 175 -4.12 0.14 28.58
C ARG A 175 -4.31 0.98 27.31
N LEU A 176 -3.41 0.84 26.34
CA LEU A 176 -3.53 1.52 25.04
C LEU A 176 -4.77 1.04 24.28
N LEU A 177 -5.02 -0.26 24.26
CA LEU A 177 -6.22 -0.83 23.64
C LEU A 177 -7.50 -0.38 24.36
N GLN A 178 -7.49 -0.37 25.70
CA GLN A 178 -8.63 0.15 26.48
C GLN A 178 -8.87 1.65 26.24
N ALA A 179 -7.82 2.44 26.04
CA ALA A 179 -7.96 3.83 25.66
C ALA A 179 -8.50 3.96 24.24
N ALA A 180 -8.02 3.16 23.29
CA ALA A 180 -8.50 3.14 21.90
C ALA A 180 -9.99 2.77 21.82
N SER A 181 -10.45 1.82 22.64
CA SER A 181 -11.87 1.42 22.67
C SER A 181 -12.81 2.55 23.12
N GLN A 182 -12.31 3.59 23.78
CA GLN A 182 -13.12 4.78 24.12
C GLN A 182 -13.42 5.66 22.91
N TYR A 183 -12.67 5.51 21.81
CA TYR A 183 -12.89 6.21 20.55
C TYR A 183 -13.72 5.40 19.55
N LEU A 184 -14.18 4.21 19.96
CA LEU A 184 -15.07 3.37 19.19
C LEU A 184 -16.53 3.70 19.51
N SER A 185 -17.42 3.46 18.55
CA SER A 185 -18.86 3.46 18.79
C SER A 185 -19.22 2.35 19.79
N LYS A 186 -20.43 2.42 20.36
CA LYS A 186 -20.89 1.41 21.31
C LYS A 186 -20.89 0.00 20.67
N ASP A 187 -21.33 -0.09 19.43
CA ASP A 187 -21.46 -1.36 18.70
C ASP A 187 -20.07 -1.91 18.32
N GLU A 188 -19.15 -1.03 17.88
CA GLU A 188 -17.75 -1.38 17.63
C GLU A 188 -17.08 -1.92 18.91
N ALA A 189 -17.27 -1.23 20.04
CA ALA A 189 -16.69 -1.63 21.32
C ALA A 189 -17.27 -2.96 21.84
N GLU A 190 -18.57 -3.20 21.66
CA GLU A 190 -19.22 -4.44 22.05
C GLU A 190 -18.65 -5.63 21.25
N LEU A 191 -18.51 -5.49 19.93
CA LEU A 191 -17.89 -6.51 19.08
C LEU A 191 -16.46 -6.81 19.51
N VAL A 192 -15.62 -5.78 19.67
CA VAL A 192 -14.20 -5.95 20.04
C VAL A 192 -14.05 -6.60 21.41
N SER A 193 -14.96 -6.31 22.35
CA SER A 193 -14.90 -6.89 23.71
C SER A 193 -15.10 -8.41 23.74
N GLY A 194 -15.74 -8.98 22.72
CA GLY A 194 -15.94 -10.43 22.58
C GLY A 194 -14.78 -11.17 21.92
N LEU A 195 -13.79 -10.46 21.36
CA LEU A 195 -12.72 -11.07 20.59
C LEU A 195 -11.58 -11.60 21.46
N THR A 196 -11.02 -12.73 21.06
CA THR A 196 -9.76 -13.22 21.64
C THR A 196 -8.61 -12.40 21.09
N ILE A 197 -7.92 -11.65 21.96
CA ILE A 197 -6.81 -10.77 21.55
C ILE A 197 -5.48 -11.53 21.58
N THR A 198 -4.80 -11.60 20.45
CA THR A 198 -3.44 -12.13 20.30
C THR A 198 -2.48 -10.99 19.97
N TRP A 199 -1.28 -11.02 20.57
CA TRP A 199 -0.25 -10.02 20.34
C TRP A 199 0.92 -10.68 19.62
N GLU A 200 1.24 -10.20 18.43
CA GLU A 200 2.41 -10.64 17.67
C GLU A 200 3.34 -9.44 17.41
N GLU A 201 4.62 -9.72 17.17
CA GLU A 201 5.55 -8.65 16.78
C GLU A 201 5.30 -8.26 15.33
N TRP A 202 5.24 -9.26 14.44
CA TRP A 202 5.08 -9.10 13.00
C TRP A 202 4.07 -10.09 12.43
N PRO A 203 3.37 -9.73 11.34
CA PRO A 203 2.54 -10.68 10.62
C PRO A 203 3.41 -11.77 9.99
N ARG A 204 2.97 -13.03 10.10
CA ARG A 204 3.69 -14.16 9.53
C ARG A 204 3.54 -14.17 8.00
N PRO A 205 4.57 -14.53 7.22
CA PRO A 205 4.47 -14.56 5.76
C PRO A 205 3.27 -15.37 5.24
N ALA A 206 3.01 -16.54 5.82
CA ALA A 206 1.88 -17.39 5.44
C ALA A 206 0.50 -16.74 5.67
N MET A 207 0.39 -15.82 6.63
CA MET A 207 -0.82 -15.03 6.87
C MET A 207 -0.96 -13.93 5.82
N LEU A 208 0.14 -13.27 5.47
CA LEU A 208 0.09 -12.20 4.45
C LEU A 208 -0.36 -12.72 3.09
N THR A 209 0.00 -13.96 2.76
CA THR A 209 -0.33 -14.60 1.49
C THR A 209 -1.57 -15.51 1.57
N SER A 210 -2.36 -15.47 2.65
CA SER A 210 -3.51 -16.37 2.80
C SER A 210 -4.71 -15.98 1.94
N VAL A 211 -4.72 -14.75 1.42
CA VAL A 211 -5.77 -14.20 0.55
C VAL A 211 -5.15 -13.55 -0.69
N LEU A 212 -5.97 -13.36 -1.72
CA LEU A 212 -5.59 -12.66 -2.95
C LEU A 212 -6.51 -11.45 -3.15
N PRO A 213 -5.97 -10.22 -3.30
CA PRO A 213 -4.55 -9.87 -3.22
C PRO A 213 -3.95 -10.09 -1.81
N PRO A 214 -2.61 -10.23 -1.68
CA PRO A 214 -1.96 -10.39 -0.39
C PRO A 214 -2.26 -9.25 0.59
N ILE A 215 -2.32 -9.58 1.87
CA ILE A 215 -2.44 -8.60 2.94
C ILE A 215 -1.14 -7.79 3.01
N SER A 216 -1.26 -6.47 3.18
CA SER A 216 -0.11 -5.59 3.33
C SER A 216 0.78 -6.01 4.50
N PRO A 217 2.11 -6.11 4.34
CA PRO A 217 3.02 -6.33 5.46
C PRO A 217 2.98 -5.21 6.51
N PHE A 218 2.38 -4.06 6.22
CA PHE A 218 2.20 -2.95 7.16
C PHE A 218 0.93 -3.04 7.99
N ILE A 219 0.11 -4.08 7.81
CA ILE A 219 -1.12 -4.29 8.59
C ILE A 219 -0.82 -4.21 10.09
N GLU A 220 -1.57 -3.37 10.80
CA GLU A 220 -1.38 -3.13 12.24
C GLU A 220 -2.18 -4.12 13.09
N LEU A 221 -3.29 -4.61 12.53
CA LEU A 221 -4.28 -5.44 13.20
C LEU A 221 -5.00 -6.30 12.15
N LEU A 222 -5.31 -7.54 12.49
CA LEU A 222 -6.13 -8.42 11.64
C LEU A 222 -7.24 -9.05 12.49
N ILE A 223 -8.48 -8.97 12.00
CA ILE A 223 -9.62 -9.66 12.60
C ILE A 223 -9.82 -11.01 11.90
N THR A 224 -10.00 -12.07 12.69
CA THR A 224 -10.24 -13.43 12.22
C THR A 224 -11.55 -13.95 12.81
N GLY A 225 -12.23 -14.83 12.10
CA GLY A 225 -13.48 -15.44 12.55
C GLY A 225 -13.58 -16.89 12.08
N ASP A 226 -14.64 -17.56 12.49
CA ASP A 226 -14.96 -18.86 11.91
C ASP A 226 -15.35 -18.62 10.45
N ASP A 227 -14.55 -19.18 9.53
CA ASP A 227 -15.02 -19.39 8.17
C ASP A 227 -16.30 -20.20 8.30
N ALA A 228 -17.43 -19.65 7.86
CA ALA A 228 -18.56 -20.50 7.54
C ALA A 228 -18.04 -21.44 6.46
N GLU A 229 -17.67 -22.67 6.83
CA GLU A 229 -17.36 -23.72 5.88
C GLU A 229 -18.44 -23.62 4.82
N ARG A 230 -18.01 -23.34 3.57
CA ARG A 230 -18.89 -23.34 2.41
C ARG A 230 -19.43 -24.77 2.30
N SER A 231 -20.49 -25.04 3.04
CA SER A 231 -21.20 -26.30 3.02
C SER A 231 -21.60 -26.58 1.59
N ASP A 232 -21.48 -27.84 1.19
CA ASP A 232 -21.83 -28.36 -0.13
C ASP A 232 -23.14 -27.76 -0.66
N PRO A 233 -23.28 -27.62 -2.00
CA PRO A 233 -24.35 -26.85 -2.64
C PRO A 233 -25.72 -27.55 -2.65
N VAL A 234 -26.11 -28.20 -1.55
CA VAL A 234 -27.34 -29.02 -1.48
C VAL A 234 -28.49 -28.37 -0.70
N ASP A 235 -28.27 -27.36 0.15
CA ASP A 235 -29.36 -26.75 0.96
C ASP A 235 -29.62 -25.24 0.69
N MET A 236 -29.64 -24.85 -0.59
CA MET A 236 -29.63 -23.45 -1.05
C MET A 236 -30.94 -22.63 -0.91
N LEU A 237 -31.97 -23.09 -0.18
CA LEU A 237 -33.21 -22.30 -0.05
C LEU A 237 -33.49 -21.77 1.36
N ASP A 238 -33.11 -22.50 2.42
CA ASP A 238 -33.24 -22.04 3.80
C ASP A 238 -31.97 -21.33 4.32
N ALA A 239 -30.78 -21.74 3.85
CA ALA A 239 -29.51 -21.05 4.15
C ALA A 239 -29.36 -19.68 3.45
N ALA A 240 -30.13 -19.43 2.37
CA ALA A 240 -30.10 -18.17 1.63
C ALA A 240 -30.76 -17.01 2.38
N LEU A 241 -31.62 -17.28 3.37
CA LEU A 241 -32.32 -16.28 4.19
C LEU A 241 -31.67 -16.07 5.57
N GLN A 242 -30.89 -17.04 6.05
CA GLN A 242 -29.97 -16.85 7.16
C GLN A 242 -28.57 -16.62 6.59
N LYS A 243 -28.29 -15.40 6.13
CA LYS A 243 -26.91 -14.90 6.08
C LYS A 243 -26.35 -14.98 7.50
N VAL A 244 -25.77 -16.12 7.86
CA VAL A 244 -24.89 -16.22 9.02
C VAL A 244 -23.70 -15.36 8.66
N VAL A 245 -23.77 -14.08 9.06
CA VAL A 245 -22.60 -13.20 9.00
C VAL A 245 -21.55 -13.91 9.86
N PRO A 246 -20.40 -14.31 9.28
CA PRO A 246 -19.36 -14.98 10.05
C PRO A 246 -19.01 -14.08 11.24
N SER A 247 -19.04 -14.65 12.43
CA SER A 247 -18.80 -13.89 13.65
C SER A 247 -17.28 -13.78 13.85
N PRO A 248 -16.75 -12.58 14.06
CA PRO A 248 -15.34 -12.44 14.39
C PRO A 248 -15.08 -13.11 15.74
N THR A 249 -14.02 -13.91 15.83
CA THR A 249 -13.67 -14.71 17.02
C THR A 249 -12.33 -14.28 17.63
N GLY A 250 -11.46 -13.68 16.82
CA GLY A 250 -10.12 -13.29 17.21
C GLY A 250 -9.65 -11.99 16.58
N MET A 251 -8.69 -11.37 17.24
CA MET A 251 -8.03 -10.16 16.77
C MET A 251 -6.53 -10.28 17.07
N THR A 252 -5.70 -10.19 16.03
CA THR A 252 -4.24 -10.20 16.17
C THR A 252 -3.70 -8.79 15.99
N ILE A 253 -2.93 -8.29 16.95
CA ILE A 253 -2.32 -6.96 16.92
C ILE A 253 -0.81 -7.08 16.69
N PHE A 254 -0.30 -6.39 15.66
CA PHE A 254 1.11 -6.43 15.25
C PHE A 254 1.90 -5.25 15.83
N THR A 255 2.47 -5.50 17.01
CA THR A 255 3.06 -4.46 17.85
C THR A 255 4.24 -3.74 17.19
N ALA A 256 5.07 -4.41 16.39
CA ALA A 256 6.20 -3.73 15.75
C ALA A 256 5.76 -2.86 14.55
N ASN A 257 4.67 -3.21 13.85
CA ASN A 257 4.07 -2.31 12.85
C ASN A 257 3.52 -1.04 13.53
N LEU A 258 2.82 -1.20 14.67
CA LEU A 258 2.34 -0.06 15.48
C LEU A 258 3.46 0.82 16.03
N MET A 259 4.66 0.29 16.26
CA MET A 259 5.79 1.06 16.81
C MET A 259 6.64 1.78 15.75
N ARG A 260 6.35 1.60 14.45
CA ARG A 260 7.06 2.31 13.37
C ARG A 260 6.88 3.83 13.51
N GLY A 261 7.96 4.58 13.34
CA GLY A 261 7.92 6.05 13.26
C GLY A 261 7.99 6.80 14.59
N GLN A 262 8.37 6.15 15.70
CA GLN A 262 8.41 6.76 17.05
C GLN A 262 7.08 7.41 17.47
N PRO A 263 5.96 6.66 17.44
CA PRO A 263 4.66 7.22 17.80
C PRO A 263 4.62 7.62 19.28
N SER A 264 3.94 8.72 19.55
CA SER A 264 3.56 9.09 20.91
C SER A 264 2.48 8.13 21.44
N THR A 265 2.16 8.25 22.74
CA THR A 265 1.06 7.47 23.33
C THR A 265 -0.29 7.83 22.70
N ALA A 266 -0.52 9.10 22.34
CA ALA A 266 -1.73 9.51 21.66
C ALA A 266 -1.81 8.92 20.25
N ASP A 267 -0.68 8.92 19.51
CA ASP A 267 -0.63 8.35 18.16
C ASP A 267 -0.91 6.84 18.17
N LEU A 268 -0.42 6.11 19.18
CA LEU A 268 -0.70 4.68 19.32
C LEU A 268 -2.18 4.39 19.58
N VAL A 269 -2.84 5.20 20.41
CA VAL A 269 -4.27 5.08 20.70
C VAL A 269 -5.11 5.35 19.45
N ASP A 270 -4.77 6.41 18.72
CA ASP A 270 -5.42 6.79 17.48
C ASP A 270 -5.22 5.75 16.36
N ARG A 271 -3.99 5.24 16.19
CA ARG A 271 -3.67 4.15 15.25
C ARG A 271 -4.46 2.87 15.58
N LEU A 272 -4.49 2.44 16.83
CA LEU A 272 -5.28 1.28 17.25
C LEU A 272 -6.77 1.46 16.95
N ALA A 273 -7.35 2.62 17.29
CA ALA A 273 -8.77 2.88 17.04
C ALA A 273 -9.10 2.88 15.53
N ARG A 274 -8.23 3.50 14.71
CA ARG A 274 -8.38 3.46 13.24
C ARG A 274 -8.23 2.05 12.69
N ALA A 275 -7.20 1.31 13.10
CA ALA A 275 -6.96 -0.05 12.64
C ALA A 275 -8.13 -0.98 12.96
N ILE A 276 -8.66 -0.91 14.19
CA ILE A 276 -9.86 -1.66 14.59
C ILE A 276 -11.03 -1.34 13.66
N ARG A 277 -11.31 -0.05 13.42
CA ARG A 277 -12.43 0.38 12.59
C ARG A 277 -12.27 -0.06 11.13
N SER A 278 -11.08 0.11 10.56
CA SER A 278 -10.78 -0.31 9.20
C SER A 278 -10.98 -1.82 9.02
N GLU A 279 -10.50 -2.62 9.97
CA GLU A 279 -10.66 -4.08 9.91
C GLU A 279 -12.10 -4.52 10.15
N LEU A 280 -12.85 -3.87 11.05
CA LEU A 280 -14.28 -4.12 11.21
C LEU A 280 -15.07 -3.76 9.94
N ALA A 281 -14.73 -2.64 9.29
CA ALA A 281 -15.35 -2.22 8.04
C ALA A 281 -15.11 -3.25 6.93
N ALA A 282 -13.85 -3.67 6.79
CA ALA A 282 -13.46 -4.71 5.85
C ALA A 282 -14.19 -6.04 6.13
N TRP A 283 -14.29 -6.46 7.39
CA TRP A 283 -15.01 -7.67 7.80
C TRP A 283 -16.51 -7.61 7.46
N LEU A 284 -17.13 -6.45 7.69
CA LEU A 284 -18.56 -6.23 7.43
C LEU A 284 -18.87 -5.93 5.95
N GLY A 285 -17.84 -5.73 5.12
CA GLY A 285 -18.00 -5.36 3.71
C GLY A 285 -18.60 -3.97 3.50
N VAL A 286 -18.31 -3.03 4.41
CA VAL A 286 -18.77 -1.63 4.37
C VAL A 286 -17.57 -0.67 4.35
N THR A 287 -17.81 0.60 4.06
CA THR A 287 -16.74 1.61 4.18
C THR A 287 -16.56 2.05 5.64
N VAL A 288 -15.39 2.64 5.94
CA VAL A 288 -15.13 3.21 7.28
C VAL A 288 -16.09 4.35 7.57
N GLU A 289 -16.42 5.15 6.55
CA GLU A 289 -17.38 6.24 6.61
C GLU A 289 -18.78 5.75 6.97
N ASP A 290 -19.19 4.59 6.44
CA ASP A 290 -20.47 3.97 6.74
C ASP A 290 -20.56 3.48 8.21
N LEU A 291 -19.44 3.14 8.84
CA LEU A 291 -19.39 2.75 10.26
C LEU A 291 -19.44 3.96 11.21
N THR A 292 -18.97 5.12 10.77
CA THR A 292 -19.00 6.34 11.58
C THR A 292 -20.30 7.11 11.32
N PRO A 293 -21.27 7.16 12.25
CA PRO A 293 -22.44 7.99 12.05
C PRO A 293 -22.01 9.46 11.88
N SER A 294 -22.54 10.14 10.87
CA SER A 294 -22.27 11.56 10.64
C SER A 294 -22.58 12.36 11.92
N PRO A 295 -21.73 13.32 12.33
CA PRO A 295 -22.05 14.17 13.46
C PRO A 295 -23.37 14.90 13.19
N SER A 296 -24.32 14.70 14.09
CA SER A 296 -25.66 15.31 14.06
C SER A 296 -25.60 16.80 14.42
#